data_AF-A6FZ27-F1
#
_entry.id   AF-A6FZ27-F1
#
_cell.length_a   1.000
_cell.length_b   1.000
_cell.length_c   1.000
_cell.angle_alpha   90.00
_cell.angle_beta   90.00
_cell.angle_gamma   90.00
#
_symmetry.space_group_name_H-M   'P 1'
#
loop_
_entity.id
_entity.type
_entity.pdbx_description
1 polymer ?
#
loop_
_entity_poly.entity_id
_entity_poly.type
_entity_poly.pdbx_seq_one_letter_code
_entity_poly.pdbx_strand_id
1 'polypeptide(L)'
;MPYFALAGVEVDALEATLDAVGPWFAGHSQGRFAPRFELLGRPRIAKVGRYRGAGGLDRWPNNSQALTAAVVEALGADGRRRLGAERRPPVVIAPRGFRPHCWHLRGGGRRLEGGGACHRYALLPADASLGAVAHELGHLLLDWPDLARGTGLERECLMARGAGLGEGRRPAPPCAPLRARAGWVEVEEARRETRAGELLGGRVFGVGDRLVELREAPLRLLGFEDRARPRLCARVSLRPRDLERPLLAIMRTQVSGLSS
;
A
#
# COMPACT_ATOMS: atom_id res chain seq x y z
N MET A 1 -13.73 -3.22 -12.69
CA MET A 1 -14.32 -4.47 -12.14
C MET A 1 -14.48 -4.28 -10.65
N PRO A 2 -15.58 -4.75 -10.03
CA PRO A 2 -15.85 -4.54 -8.61
C PRO A 2 -14.93 -5.42 -7.72
N TYR A 3 -14.60 -4.90 -6.55
CA TYR A 3 -14.00 -5.57 -5.42
C TYR A 3 -15.07 -5.77 -4.36
N PHE A 4 -14.98 -6.83 -3.57
CA PHE A 4 -16.08 -7.16 -2.67
C PHE A 4 -15.83 -6.68 -1.25
N ALA A 5 -16.79 -5.92 -0.73
CA ALA A 5 -16.89 -5.63 0.68
C ALA A 5 -17.76 -6.69 1.38
N LEU A 6 -17.29 -7.21 2.50
CA LEU A 6 -17.97 -8.19 3.34
C LEU A 6 -18.20 -7.55 4.71
N ALA A 7 -19.44 -7.31 5.09
CA ALA A 7 -19.73 -6.55 6.29
C ALA A 7 -20.09 -7.45 7.47
N GLY A 8 -19.26 -7.46 8.52
CA GLY A 8 -19.63 -8.07 9.80
C GLY A 8 -20.49 -7.16 10.69
N VAL A 9 -20.69 -5.89 10.29
CA VAL A 9 -21.36 -4.80 11.03
C VAL A 9 -21.92 -3.72 10.08
N GLU A 10 -22.58 -2.69 10.62
CA GLU A 10 -23.07 -1.49 9.90
C GLU A 10 -22.02 -0.88 8.95
N VAL A 11 -22.35 -0.86 7.65
CA VAL A 11 -21.48 -0.40 6.54
C VAL A 11 -21.57 1.09 6.31
N ASP A 12 -22.69 1.69 6.73
CA ASP A 12 -23.12 3.01 6.32
C ASP A 12 -22.09 4.11 6.69
N ALA A 13 -21.27 3.88 7.73
CA ALA A 13 -20.19 4.79 8.13
C ALA A 13 -18.96 4.77 7.19
N LEU A 14 -18.76 3.68 6.44
CA LEU A 14 -17.61 3.47 5.55
C LEU A 14 -17.98 3.61 4.07
N GLU A 15 -19.26 3.54 3.71
CA GLU A 15 -19.75 3.57 2.32
C GLU A 15 -19.22 4.78 1.55
N ALA A 16 -19.38 5.98 2.11
CA ALA A 16 -18.85 7.21 1.49
C ALA A 16 -17.31 7.17 1.30
N THR A 17 -16.58 6.47 2.18
CA THR A 17 -15.13 6.32 2.05
C THR A 17 -14.77 5.31 0.96
N LEU A 18 -15.51 4.20 0.84
CA LEU A 18 -15.36 3.23 -0.24
C LEU A 18 -15.70 3.83 -1.61
N ASP A 19 -16.70 4.71 -1.67
CA ASP A 19 -17.03 5.45 -2.88
C ASP A 19 -15.95 6.46 -3.26
N ALA A 20 -15.32 7.09 -2.27
CA ALA A 20 -14.26 8.08 -2.49
C ALA A 20 -12.91 7.49 -2.91
N VAL A 21 -12.59 6.25 -2.51
CA VAL A 21 -11.25 5.68 -2.75
C VAL A 21 -10.99 5.34 -4.21
N GLY A 22 -12.04 4.96 -4.96
CA GLY A 22 -11.96 4.73 -6.41
C GLY A 22 -11.49 5.97 -7.18
N PRO A 23 -12.20 7.11 -7.08
CA PRO A 23 -11.79 8.38 -7.67
C PRO A 23 -10.40 8.85 -7.20
N TRP A 24 -10.06 8.63 -5.93
CA TRP A 24 -8.74 8.98 -5.40
C TRP A 24 -7.61 8.24 -6.14
N PHE A 25 -7.74 6.92 -6.29
CA PHE A 25 -6.81 6.12 -7.08
C PHE A 25 -6.80 6.51 -8.55
N ALA A 26 -7.96 6.83 -9.13
CA ALA A 26 -8.07 7.28 -10.52
C ALA A 26 -7.26 8.55 -10.75
N GLY A 27 -7.33 9.53 -9.85
CA GLY A 27 -6.54 10.76 -9.94
C GLY A 27 -5.03 10.53 -9.91
N HIS A 28 -4.56 9.56 -9.14
CA HIS A 28 -3.12 9.24 -9.04
C HIS A 28 -2.61 8.26 -10.10
N SER A 29 -3.50 7.52 -10.75
CA SER A 29 -3.21 6.56 -11.81
C SER A 29 -3.53 7.09 -13.21
N GLN A 30 -3.95 8.35 -13.33
CA GLN A 30 -4.42 8.94 -14.60
C GLN A 30 -5.58 8.12 -15.21
N GLY A 31 -6.49 7.62 -14.37
CA GLY A 31 -7.63 6.80 -14.76
C GLY A 31 -7.30 5.32 -15.02
N ARG A 32 -6.02 4.90 -14.96
CA ARG A 32 -5.62 3.50 -15.19
C ARG A 32 -6.12 2.55 -14.10
N PHE A 33 -6.36 3.04 -12.89
CA PHE A 33 -6.80 2.24 -11.74
C PHE A 33 -7.86 2.97 -10.91
N ALA A 34 -9.04 2.37 -10.81
CA ALA A 34 -10.17 2.88 -10.03
C ALA A 34 -10.95 1.71 -9.42
N PRO A 35 -10.59 1.24 -8.20
CA PRO A 35 -11.33 0.18 -7.54
C PRO A 35 -12.77 0.64 -7.29
N ARG A 36 -13.73 -0.24 -7.56
CA ARG A 36 -15.15 -0.06 -7.22
C ARG A 36 -15.53 -1.14 -6.24
N PHE A 37 -16.41 -0.85 -5.29
CA PHE A 37 -16.81 -1.84 -4.29
C PHE A 37 -18.23 -2.32 -4.54
N GLU A 38 -18.45 -3.61 -4.32
CA GLU A 38 -19.77 -4.20 -4.27
C GLU A 38 -19.94 -4.94 -2.94
N LEU A 39 -21.07 -4.72 -2.27
CA LEU A 39 -21.40 -5.41 -1.04
C LEU A 39 -21.94 -6.82 -1.34
N LEU A 40 -21.22 -7.87 -0.94
CA LEU A 40 -21.70 -9.25 -1.11
C LEU A 40 -22.72 -9.68 -0.06
N GLY A 41 -22.73 -9.01 1.09
CA GLY A 41 -23.68 -9.30 2.17
C GLY A 41 -23.29 -8.64 3.48
N ARG A 42 -24.24 -8.69 4.42
CA ARG A 42 -24.11 -8.21 5.81
C ARG A 42 -24.24 -9.38 6.79
N PRO A 43 -23.35 -10.40 6.74
CA PRO A 43 -23.44 -11.56 7.62
C PRO A 43 -23.39 -11.16 9.10
N ARG A 44 -24.32 -11.70 9.89
CA ARG A 44 -24.32 -11.52 11.36
C ARG A 44 -23.32 -12.46 12.00
N ILE A 45 -22.24 -11.90 12.55
CA ILE A 45 -21.23 -12.67 13.27
C ILE A 45 -21.46 -12.56 14.77
N ALA A 46 -21.70 -13.68 15.45
CA ALA A 46 -21.86 -13.69 16.90
C ALA A 46 -20.55 -13.30 17.60
N LYS A 47 -20.67 -12.44 18.63
CA LYS A 47 -19.56 -12.05 19.52
C LYS A 47 -18.34 -11.47 18.78
N VAL A 48 -18.54 -10.54 17.85
CA VAL A 48 -17.43 -9.91 17.08
C VAL A 48 -16.32 -9.34 17.98
N GLY A 49 -16.66 -8.80 19.15
CA GLY A 49 -15.69 -8.27 20.11
C GLY A 49 -14.71 -9.30 20.72
N ARG A 50 -14.90 -10.60 20.44
CA ARG A 50 -13.93 -11.66 20.80
C ARG A 50 -12.71 -11.67 19.88
N TYR A 51 -12.87 -11.21 18.65
CA TYR A 51 -11.76 -11.11 17.70
C TYR A 51 -11.02 -9.81 18.01
N ARG A 52 -9.77 -9.94 18.47
CA ARG A 52 -8.90 -8.80 18.78
C ARG A 52 -7.62 -8.95 17.98
N GLY A 53 -6.93 -7.84 17.75
CA GLY A 53 -5.63 -7.83 17.07
C GLY A 53 -5.67 -7.89 15.55
N ALA A 54 -4.61 -7.32 14.98
CA ALA A 54 -4.36 -7.29 13.54
C ALA A 54 -3.69 -8.59 13.08
N GLY A 55 -4.15 -9.14 11.97
CA GLY A 55 -3.57 -10.33 11.34
C GLY A 55 -3.53 -11.55 12.26
N GLY A 56 -2.40 -12.26 12.23
CA GLY A 56 -2.11 -13.45 13.04
C GLY A 56 -1.33 -13.20 14.32
N LEU A 57 -1.21 -11.94 14.76
CA LEU A 57 -0.42 -11.58 15.93
C LEU A 57 -1.04 -12.08 17.25
N ASP A 58 -2.37 -12.15 17.30
CA ASP A 58 -3.11 -12.69 18.44
C ASP A 58 -3.40 -14.19 18.28
N ARG A 59 -3.57 -14.88 19.41
CA ARG A 59 -3.82 -16.33 19.46
C ARG A 59 -5.13 -16.67 18.76
N TRP A 60 -5.07 -17.62 17.82
CA TRP A 60 -6.25 -18.24 17.22
C TRP A 60 -7.16 -18.86 18.31
N PRO A 61 -8.50 -18.75 18.21
CA PRO A 61 -9.30 -18.17 17.13
C PRO A 61 -9.69 -16.70 17.38
N ASN A 62 -9.03 -15.99 18.29
CA ASN A 62 -9.46 -14.66 18.73
C ASN A 62 -8.80 -13.55 17.91
N ASN A 63 -8.63 -13.74 16.59
CA ASN A 63 -7.96 -12.77 15.72
C ASN A 63 -8.72 -12.47 14.42
N SER A 64 -8.23 -11.47 13.68
CA SER A 64 -8.83 -11.04 12.41
C SER A 64 -8.94 -12.13 11.32
N GLN A 65 -8.05 -13.13 11.33
CA GLN A 65 -8.13 -14.24 10.37
C GLN A 65 -9.33 -15.12 10.66
N ALA A 66 -9.60 -15.40 11.94
CA ALA A 66 -10.78 -16.16 12.35
C ALA A 66 -12.08 -15.38 12.09
N LEU A 67 -12.07 -14.07 12.32
CA LEU A 67 -13.19 -13.21 11.95
C LEU A 67 -13.46 -13.28 10.45
N THR A 68 -12.43 -13.10 9.62
CA THR A 68 -12.54 -13.17 8.16
C THR A 68 -13.05 -14.53 7.69
N ALA A 69 -12.54 -15.62 8.25
CA ALA A 69 -13.04 -16.96 7.96
C ALA A 69 -14.53 -17.10 8.30
N ALA A 70 -14.95 -16.65 9.48
CA ALA A 70 -16.35 -16.69 9.90
C ALA A 70 -17.25 -15.82 9.00
N VAL A 71 -16.77 -14.65 8.56
CA VAL A 71 -17.48 -13.78 7.61
C VAL A 71 -17.68 -14.49 6.26
N VAL A 72 -16.62 -15.10 5.71
CA VAL A 72 -16.70 -15.85 4.44
C VAL A 72 -17.65 -17.04 4.57
N GLU A 73 -17.61 -17.76 5.69
CA GLU A 73 -18.51 -18.89 5.95
C GLU A 73 -19.98 -18.45 6.04
N ALA A 74 -20.24 -17.28 6.66
CA ALA A 74 -21.58 -16.74 6.87
C ALA A 74 -22.22 -16.10 5.63
N LEU A 75 -21.50 -15.93 4.51
CA LEU A 75 -22.07 -15.45 3.24
C LEU A 75 -23.03 -16.44 2.58
N GLY A 76 -23.05 -17.70 3.05
CA GLY A 76 -23.79 -18.78 2.41
C GLY A 76 -23.19 -19.16 1.04
N ALA A 77 -23.84 -20.11 0.36
CA ALA A 77 -23.30 -20.67 -0.87
C ALA A 77 -23.21 -19.63 -2.00
N ASP A 78 -24.17 -18.72 -2.09
CA ASP A 78 -24.21 -17.74 -3.19
C ASP A 78 -23.10 -16.68 -3.08
N GLY A 79 -22.96 -16.03 -1.91
CA GLY A 79 -21.89 -15.07 -1.71
C GLY A 79 -20.49 -15.70 -1.83
N ARG A 80 -20.32 -16.97 -1.39
CA ARG A 80 -19.06 -17.70 -1.60
C ARG A 80 -18.80 -18.04 -3.08
N ARG A 81 -19.83 -18.38 -3.86
CA ARG A 81 -19.70 -18.57 -5.31
C ARG A 81 -19.27 -17.28 -6.01
N ARG A 82 -19.92 -16.17 -5.67
CA ARG A 82 -19.59 -14.85 -6.23
C ARG A 82 -18.17 -14.42 -5.90
N LEU A 83 -17.76 -14.57 -4.63
CA LEU A 83 -16.39 -14.32 -4.21
C LEU A 83 -15.38 -15.22 -4.94
N GLY A 84 -15.73 -16.49 -5.17
CA GLY A 84 -14.89 -17.47 -5.88
C GLY A 84 -14.74 -17.19 -7.37
N ALA A 85 -15.82 -16.83 -8.05
CA ALA A 85 -15.84 -16.57 -9.49
C ALA A 85 -14.87 -15.44 -9.88
N GLU A 86 -14.80 -14.41 -9.04
CA GLU A 86 -14.02 -13.21 -9.31
C GLU A 86 -12.54 -13.35 -8.93
N ARG A 87 -12.21 -14.35 -8.11
CA ARG A 87 -10.83 -14.65 -7.66
C ARG A 87 -10.12 -13.43 -7.07
N ARG A 88 -10.88 -12.49 -6.50
CA ARG A 88 -10.34 -11.29 -5.84
C ARG A 88 -10.37 -11.47 -4.33
N PRO A 89 -9.36 -10.96 -3.62
CA PRO A 89 -9.39 -10.97 -2.17
C PRO A 89 -10.50 -10.04 -1.65
N PRO A 90 -11.27 -10.45 -0.63
CA PRO A 90 -12.30 -9.60 -0.06
C PRO A 90 -11.72 -8.50 0.82
N VAL A 91 -12.51 -7.44 0.96
CA VAL A 91 -12.38 -6.43 2.00
C VAL A 91 -13.42 -6.72 3.07
N VAL A 92 -12.98 -7.01 4.29
CA VAL A 92 -13.86 -7.26 5.44
C VAL A 92 -14.04 -5.98 6.23
N ILE A 93 -15.30 -5.55 6.40
CA ILE A 93 -15.66 -4.40 7.24
C ILE A 93 -15.93 -4.91 8.65
N ALA A 94 -15.11 -4.44 9.58
CA ALA A 94 -15.16 -4.78 11.01
C ALA A 94 -15.73 -3.61 11.83
N PRO A 95 -16.17 -3.85 13.08
CA PRO A 95 -16.55 -2.77 13.98
C PRO A 95 -15.43 -1.75 14.20
N ARG A 96 -15.81 -0.58 14.75
CA ARG A 96 -14.86 0.46 15.16
C ARG A 96 -13.83 -0.09 16.14
N GLY A 97 -12.62 0.46 16.10
CA GLY A 97 -11.51 0.08 17.00
C GLY A 97 -10.67 -1.10 16.53
N PHE A 98 -11.04 -1.77 15.44
CA PHE A 98 -10.10 -2.67 14.75
C PHE A 98 -8.99 -1.85 14.08
N ARG A 99 -7.77 -2.36 14.09
CA ARG A 99 -6.68 -1.76 13.30
C ARG A 99 -6.86 -2.20 11.84
N PRO A 100 -6.85 -1.27 10.87
CA PRO A 100 -6.82 -1.66 9.45
C PRO A 100 -5.55 -2.47 9.17
N HIS A 101 -5.67 -3.50 8.33
CA HIS A 101 -4.54 -4.31 7.87
C HIS A 101 -4.92 -5.22 6.69
N CYS A 102 -3.93 -5.58 5.88
CA CYS A 102 -3.98 -6.67 4.91
C CYS A 102 -3.23 -7.90 5.44
N TRP A 103 -3.80 -9.10 5.31
CA TRP A 103 -3.15 -10.32 5.78
C TRP A 103 -3.53 -11.56 4.97
N HIS A 104 -2.96 -12.70 5.36
CA HIS A 104 -3.23 -14.01 4.78
C HIS A 104 -4.06 -14.88 5.72
N LEU A 105 -5.04 -15.61 5.19
CA LEU A 105 -5.78 -16.62 5.94
C LEU A 105 -4.90 -17.85 6.21
N ARG A 106 -4.85 -18.30 7.47
CA ARG A 106 -4.13 -19.51 7.89
C ARG A 106 -4.63 -20.77 7.16
N GLY A 107 -3.72 -21.73 6.98
CA GLY A 107 -4.05 -23.07 6.50
C GLY A 107 -4.29 -23.16 5.00
N GLY A 108 -3.65 -22.29 4.21
CA GLY A 108 -3.82 -22.26 2.76
C GLY A 108 -5.13 -21.62 2.31
N GLY A 109 -5.76 -20.79 3.15
CA GLY A 109 -6.98 -20.05 2.79
C GLY A 109 -8.30 -20.75 3.14
N ARG A 110 -9.40 -20.17 2.66
CA ARG A 110 -10.75 -20.73 2.79
C ARG A 110 -11.29 -21.10 1.42
N ARG A 111 -11.67 -22.37 1.24
CA ARG A 111 -12.26 -22.85 -0.01
C ARG A 111 -13.55 -22.08 -0.30
N LEU A 112 -13.71 -21.71 -1.55
CA LEU A 112 -14.90 -21.03 -2.05
C LEU A 112 -15.72 -22.02 -2.88
N GLU A 113 -17.03 -21.76 -2.95
CA GLU A 113 -17.93 -22.54 -3.79
C GLU A 113 -17.62 -22.28 -5.26
N GLY A 114 -17.70 -23.30 -6.12
CA GLY A 114 -17.33 -23.18 -7.54
C GLY A 114 -15.82 -23.23 -7.81
N GLY A 115 -15.00 -23.48 -6.79
CA GLY A 115 -13.55 -23.67 -6.91
C GLY A 115 -12.72 -22.44 -6.51
N GLY A 116 -11.46 -22.69 -6.17
CA GLY A 116 -10.54 -21.67 -5.66
C GLY A 116 -10.61 -21.49 -4.14
N ALA A 117 -9.81 -20.57 -3.63
CA ALA A 117 -9.75 -20.25 -2.22
C ALA A 117 -9.46 -18.77 -1.98
N CYS A 118 -10.05 -18.23 -0.90
CA CYS A 118 -9.71 -16.93 -0.36
C CYS A 118 -8.42 -17.07 0.46
N HIS A 119 -7.32 -16.48 -0.01
CA HIS A 119 -6.01 -16.54 0.67
C HIS A 119 -5.62 -15.24 1.36
N ARG A 120 -6.02 -14.11 0.80
CA ARG A 120 -5.70 -12.76 1.28
C ARG A 120 -6.98 -11.99 1.56
N TYR A 121 -6.90 -11.05 2.47
CA TYR A 121 -7.99 -10.13 2.78
C TYR A 121 -7.41 -8.80 3.25
N ALA A 122 -8.16 -7.72 3.06
CA ALA A 122 -8.00 -6.53 3.87
C ALA A 122 -9.12 -6.50 4.91
N LEU A 123 -8.80 -6.08 6.14
CA LEU A 123 -9.80 -5.78 7.15
C LEU A 123 -9.76 -4.28 7.40
N LEU A 124 -10.93 -3.63 7.27
CA LEU A 124 -11.11 -2.21 7.49
C LEU A 124 -12.12 -2.01 8.62
N PRO A 125 -11.83 -1.19 9.65
CA PRO A 125 -12.84 -0.82 10.61
C PRO A 125 -13.89 0.10 9.95
N ALA A 126 -15.11 0.09 10.47
CA ALA A 126 -16.24 0.89 9.94
C ALA A 126 -15.99 2.41 9.99
N ASP A 127 -15.00 2.87 10.76
CA ASP A 127 -14.55 4.26 10.86
C ASP A 127 -13.18 4.51 10.19
N ALA A 128 -12.73 3.62 9.30
CA ALA A 128 -11.48 3.81 8.58
C ALA A 128 -11.53 5.09 7.72
N SER A 129 -10.49 5.92 7.83
CA SER A 129 -10.32 7.09 6.98
C SER A 129 -9.94 6.70 5.56
N LEU A 130 -10.16 7.61 4.59
CA LEU A 130 -9.78 7.42 3.18
C LEU A 130 -8.31 6.96 3.04
N GLY A 131 -7.39 7.55 3.79
CA GLY A 131 -5.98 7.20 3.76
C GLY A 131 -5.69 5.80 4.30
N ALA A 132 -6.37 5.37 5.36
CA ALA A 132 -6.26 4.00 5.85
C ALA A 132 -6.81 3.00 4.83
N VAL A 133 -7.97 3.28 4.24
CA VAL A 133 -8.55 2.44 3.18
C VAL A 133 -7.61 2.35 1.98
N ALA A 134 -7.12 3.48 1.46
CA ALA A 134 -6.20 3.52 0.33
C ALA A 134 -4.89 2.78 0.60
N HIS A 135 -4.34 2.90 1.81
CA HIS A 135 -3.12 2.19 2.23
C HIS A 135 -3.31 0.67 2.18
N GLU A 136 -4.36 0.15 2.82
CA GLU A 136 -4.62 -1.29 2.82
C GLU A 136 -4.95 -1.85 1.44
N LEU A 137 -5.64 -1.07 0.60
CA LEU A 137 -5.88 -1.44 -0.79
C LEU A 137 -4.59 -1.44 -1.61
N GLY A 138 -3.63 -0.57 -1.31
CA GLY A 138 -2.29 -0.61 -1.88
C GLY A 138 -1.58 -1.93 -1.61
N HIS A 139 -1.66 -2.44 -0.38
CA HIS A 139 -1.18 -3.79 -0.06
C HIS A 139 -1.97 -4.86 -0.82
N LEU A 140 -3.30 -4.82 -0.71
CA LEU A 140 -4.17 -5.91 -1.17
C LEU A 140 -4.13 -6.09 -2.70
N LEU A 141 -4.22 -4.97 -3.43
CA LEU A 141 -4.50 -4.94 -4.86
C LEU A 141 -3.27 -4.65 -5.73
N LEU A 142 -2.26 -3.99 -5.18
CA LEU A 142 -1.07 -3.54 -5.91
C LEU A 142 0.23 -4.15 -5.37
N ASP A 143 0.12 -5.00 -4.34
CA ASP A 143 1.24 -5.63 -3.65
C ASP A 143 2.32 -4.61 -3.24
N TRP A 144 1.91 -3.43 -2.83
CA TRP A 144 2.82 -2.41 -2.33
C TRP A 144 3.29 -2.76 -0.92
N PRO A 145 4.58 -2.62 -0.60
CA PRO A 145 5.08 -2.83 0.75
C PRO A 145 4.86 -1.60 1.64
N ASP A 146 4.86 -1.82 2.95
CA ASP A 146 5.07 -0.74 3.91
C ASP A 146 6.45 -0.12 3.72
N LEU A 147 6.53 1.21 3.75
CA LEU A 147 7.79 1.93 3.76
C LEU A 147 8.20 2.27 5.19
N ALA A 148 9.43 1.92 5.54
CA ALA A 148 9.95 2.10 6.88
C ALA A 148 9.98 3.58 7.32
N ARG A 149 9.83 3.78 8.62
CA ARG A 149 10.18 5.04 9.29
C ARG A 149 11.68 5.30 9.17
N GLY A 150 12.09 6.55 9.15
CA GLY A 150 13.47 7.00 8.95
C GLY A 150 13.89 7.16 7.49
N THR A 151 13.04 6.73 6.54
CA THR A 151 13.33 6.84 5.10
C THR A 151 13.15 8.24 4.54
N GLY A 152 12.93 9.25 5.38
CA GLY A 152 12.47 10.59 4.99
C GLY A 152 11.06 10.61 4.40
N LEU A 153 10.64 9.60 3.61
CA LEU A 153 9.42 9.51 2.78
C LEU A 153 8.13 9.44 3.58
N GLU A 154 8.25 9.52 4.90
CA GLU A 154 7.18 9.22 5.82
C GLU A 154 5.93 10.01 5.53
N ARG A 155 6.02 11.34 5.36
CA ARG A 155 4.84 12.18 5.10
C ARG A 155 4.47 12.27 3.62
N GLU A 156 5.25 11.66 2.75
CA GLU A 156 5.21 11.93 1.32
C GLU A 156 4.71 10.75 0.48
N CYS A 157 4.49 9.60 1.13
CA CYS A 157 4.00 8.39 0.50
C CYS A 157 2.81 7.81 1.27
N LEU A 158 1.78 7.40 0.53
CA LEU A 158 0.64 6.63 1.03
C LEU A 158 1.08 5.44 1.90
N MET A 159 2.06 4.66 1.45
CA MET A 159 2.55 3.45 2.14
C MET A 159 3.48 3.75 3.33
N ALA A 160 3.41 4.96 3.87
CA ALA A 160 4.16 5.39 5.05
C ALA A 160 3.21 6.19 5.96
N ARG A 161 3.68 7.24 6.65
CA ARG A 161 2.81 8.15 7.42
C ARG A 161 1.92 9.04 6.55
N GLY A 162 2.10 9.04 5.23
CA GLY A 162 1.32 9.82 4.29
C GLY A 162 -0.16 9.44 4.27
N ALA A 163 -0.49 8.18 4.61
CA ALA A 163 -1.88 7.75 4.81
C ALA A 163 -2.60 8.51 5.93
N GLY A 164 -1.88 9.04 6.92
CA GLY A 164 -2.46 9.76 8.07
C GLY A 164 -2.60 11.28 7.88
N LEU A 165 -2.23 11.84 6.72
CA LEU A 165 -2.30 13.28 6.50
C LEU A 165 -3.73 13.81 6.52
N GLY A 166 -3.92 14.97 7.16
CA GLY A 166 -5.24 15.58 7.32
C GLY A 166 -6.23 14.62 8.00
N GLU A 167 -5.79 13.94 9.06
CA GLU A 167 -6.56 12.90 9.77
C GLU A 167 -6.93 11.69 8.87
N GLY A 168 -6.15 11.48 7.81
CA GLY A 168 -6.41 10.48 6.78
C GLY A 168 -7.52 10.85 5.80
N ARG A 169 -8.07 12.08 5.85
CA ARG A 169 -9.03 12.58 4.85
C ARG A 169 -8.33 13.06 3.58
N ARG A 170 -7.04 13.40 3.65
CA ARG A 170 -6.24 13.90 2.53
C ARG A 170 -4.90 13.16 2.47
N PRO A 171 -4.90 11.85 2.19
CA PRO A 171 -3.68 11.07 2.19
C PRO A 171 -2.69 11.56 1.13
N ALA A 172 -1.40 11.40 1.40
CA ALA A 172 -0.35 11.63 0.42
C ALA A 172 -0.50 10.69 -0.78
N PRO A 173 -0.05 11.10 -1.98
CA PRO A 173 0.01 10.19 -3.11
C PRO A 173 0.96 9.01 -2.83
N PRO A 174 0.83 7.89 -3.55
CA PRO A 174 1.86 6.87 -3.58
C PRO A 174 3.15 7.46 -4.18
N CYS A 175 4.31 7.09 -3.64
CA CYS A 175 5.59 7.57 -4.16
C CYS A 175 5.83 7.06 -5.59
N ALA A 176 6.71 7.75 -6.33
CA ALA A 176 7.03 7.41 -7.73
C ALA A 176 7.32 5.91 -7.98
N PRO A 177 8.06 5.18 -7.12
CA PRO A 177 8.40 3.77 -7.36
C PRO A 177 7.18 2.85 -7.29
N LEU A 178 6.25 3.14 -6.39
CA LEU A 178 5.01 2.38 -6.26
C LEU A 178 4.09 2.61 -7.47
N ARG A 179 4.05 3.86 -7.95
CA ARG A 179 3.34 4.22 -9.20
C ARG A 179 3.98 3.55 -10.42
N ALA A 180 5.31 3.50 -10.49
CA ALA A 180 6.05 2.83 -11.55
C ALA A 180 5.79 1.31 -11.53
N ARG A 181 5.89 0.68 -10.36
CA ARG A 181 5.56 -0.75 -10.16
C ARG A 181 4.12 -1.08 -10.57
N ALA A 182 3.18 -0.16 -10.35
CA ALA A 182 1.80 -0.31 -10.76
C ALA A 182 1.54 0.03 -12.24
N GLY A 183 2.57 0.44 -13.00
CA GLY A 183 2.44 0.84 -14.40
C GLY A 183 1.64 2.12 -14.61
N TRP A 184 1.63 3.03 -13.63
CA TRP A 184 0.89 4.30 -13.71
C TRP A 184 1.71 5.47 -14.23
N VAL A 185 3.03 5.30 -14.25
CA VAL A 185 3.98 6.27 -14.80
C VAL A 185 4.97 5.52 -15.68
N GLU A 186 5.43 6.18 -16.73
CA GLU A 186 6.53 5.66 -17.56
C GLU A 186 7.84 5.79 -16.81
N VAL A 187 8.71 4.79 -16.96
CA VAL A 187 10.06 4.78 -16.39
C VAL A 187 11.05 4.93 -17.52
N GLU A 188 11.82 6.01 -17.50
CA GLU A 188 12.88 6.25 -18.48
C GLU A 188 14.21 5.79 -17.89
N GLU A 189 14.83 4.79 -18.52
CA GLU A 189 16.19 4.36 -18.17
C GLU A 189 17.20 5.36 -18.73
N ALA A 190 18.05 5.92 -17.87
CA ALA A 190 19.14 6.77 -18.34
C ALA A 190 20.21 5.92 -19.02
N ARG A 191 20.36 6.06 -20.35
CA ARG A 191 21.21 5.19 -21.20
C ARG A 191 22.62 5.73 -21.49
N ARG A 192 23.10 6.74 -20.76
CA ARG A 192 24.50 7.18 -20.86
C ARG A 192 25.07 7.49 -19.49
N GLU A 193 26.37 7.27 -19.36
CA GLU A 193 27.20 7.91 -18.35
C GLU A 193 27.06 9.42 -18.55
N THR A 194 26.07 9.99 -17.85
CA THR A 194 25.65 11.36 -18.08
C THR A 194 26.57 12.23 -17.24
N ARG A 195 27.42 13.03 -17.89
CA ARG A 195 28.27 13.98 -17.16
C ARG A 195 27.37 14.97 -16.43
N ALA A 196 27.71 15.30 -15.18
CA ALA A 196 26.88 16.11 -14.28
C ALA A 196 26.40 17.47 -14.85
N GLY A 197 27.03 17.96 -15.91
CA GLY A 197 26.68 19.20 -16.62
C GLY A 197 25.67 19.07 -17.77
N GLU A 198 25.34 17.87 -18.24
CA GLU A 198 24.41 17.66 -19.38
C GLU A 198 22.94 17.47 -18.96
N LEU A 199 22.68 17.46 -17.65
CA LEU A 199 21.33 17.32 -17.10
C LEU A 199 20.73 18.70 -16.82
N LEU A 200 20.17 19.30 -17.86
CA LEU A 200 19.34 20.51 -17.74
C LEU A 200 17.91 20.20 -18.19
N GLY A 201 17.15 19.67 -17.23
CA GLY A 201 15.69 19.46 -17.23
C GLY A 201 15.21 18.58 -16.07
N GLY A 202 16.04 17.61 -15.66
CA GLY A 202 15.93 16.78 -14.46
C GLY A 202 17.19 15.91 -14.38
N ARG A 203 17.86 15.84 -13.23
CA ARG A 203 19.21 15.25 -13.13
C ARG A 203 19.19 13.78 -12.74
N VAL A 204 19.79 12.92 -13.57
CA VAL A 204 20.04 11.51 -13.28
C VAL A 204 21.52 11.24 -13.00
N PHE A 205 21.84 10.59 -11.89
CA PHE A 205 23.23 10.20 -11.57
C PHE A 205 23.36 8.69 -11.45
N GLY A 206 24.44 8.14 -12.03
CA GLY A 206 24.90 6.77 -11.80
C GLY A 206 25.96 6.74 -10.71
N VAL A 207 25.81 5.84 -9.72
CA VAL A 207 26.84 5.54 -8.73
C VAL A 207 26.96 4.02 -8.63
N GLY A 208 27.98 3.45 -9.28
CA GLY A 208 28.11 2.00 -9.43
C GLY A 208 26.99 1.40 -10.27
N ASP A 209 26.28 0.42 -9.72
CA ASP A 209 25.16 -0.33 -10.30
C ASP A 209 23.78 0.32 -10.06
N ARG A 210 23.74 1.58 -9.59
CA ARG A 210 22.50 2.27 -9.20
C ARG A 210 22.19 3.48 -10.09
N LEU A 211 20.89 3.73 -10.29
CA LEU A 211 20.33 4.89 -11.01
C LEU A 211 19.52 5.78 -10.06
N VAL A 212 19.66 7.10 -10.20
CA VAL A 212 18.93 8.11 -9.41
C VAL A 212 18.30 9.10 -10.37
N GLU A 213 17.03 9.49 -10.21
CA GLU A 213 16.39 10.58 -10.98
C GLU A 213 15.86 11.68 -10.06
N LEU A 214 16.14 12.94 -10.38
CA LEU A 214 15.60 14.13 -9.70
C LEU A 214 14.62 14.86 -10.64
N ARG A 215 13.35 14.99 -10.23
CA ARG A 215 12.37 15.89 -10.85
C ARG A 215 11.86 16.93 -9.85
N GLU A 216 11.42 18.08 -10.39
CA GLU A 216 11.26 19.38 -9.74
C GLU A 216 10.38 19.42 -8.46
N ALA A 217 10.53 20.53 -7.75
CA ALA A 217 10.39 20.70 -6.31
C ALA A 217 9.04 20.28 -5.66
N PRO A 218 9.09 19.82 -4.38
CA PRO A 218 10.30 19.65 -3.58
C PRO A 218 11.08 18.39 -4.00
N LEU A 219 12.39 18.55 -4.18
CA LEU A 219 13.33 17.54 -4.68
C LEU A 219 13.27 16.26 -3.83
N ARG A 220 13.08 15.11 -4.49
CA ARG A 220 13.07 13.79 -3.85
C ARG A 220 14.09 12.89 -4.54
N LEU A 221 15.07 12.41 -3.77
CA LEU A 221 16.03 11.39 -4.20
C LEU A 221 15.46 10.01 -3.91
N LEU A 222 15.50 9.10 -4.88
CA LEU A 222 15.08 7.71 -4.74
C LEU A 222 16.17 6.80 -5.33
N GLY A 223 16.87 6.04 -4.48
CA GLY A 223 17.84 5.03 -4.90
C GLY A 223 17.27 3.62 -4.72
N PHE A 224 17.53 2.75 -5.71
CA PHE A 224 17.16 1.32 -5.70
C PHE A 224 18.40 0.45 -5.85
N GLU A 225 18.44 -0.66 -5.12
CA GLU A 225 19.58 -1.59 -5.07
C GLU A 225 19.31 -2.91 -5.81
N ASP A 226 18.09 -3.15 -6.30
CA ASP A 226 17.75 -4.43 -6.95
C ASP A 226 16.55 -4.31 -7.90
N ARG A 227 16.69 -4.81 -9.14
CA ARG A 227 15.64 -4.89 -10.17
C ARG A 227 14.53 -5.89 -9.82
N ALA A 228 14.82 -6.92 -9.01
CA ALA A 228 13.86 -7.94 -8.62
C ALA A 228 13.06 -7.56 -7.36
N ARG A 229 13.65 -6.77 -6.47
CA ARG A 229 13.05 -6.35 -5.18
C ARG A 229 13.49 -4.93 -4.81
N PRO A 230 12.84 -3.88 -5.35
CA PRO A 230 13.24 -2.50 -5.09
C PRO A 230 13.17 -2.19 -3.59
N ARG A 231 14.34 -2.04 -2.96
CA ARG A 231 14.49 -1.51 -1.60
C ARG A 231 14.93 -0.06 -1.69
N LEU A 232 14.26 0.79 -0.92
CA LEU A 232 14.58 2.20 -0.80
C LEU A 232 15.77 2.37 0.15
N CYS A 233 16.93 2.74 -0.38
CA CYS A 233 18.15 2.80 0.44
C CYS A 233 18.38 4.16 1.11
N ALA A 234 17.82 5.26 0.59
CA ALA A 234 17.86 6.57 1.26
C ALA A 234 16.86 7.57 0.66
N ARG A 235 16.45 8.55 1.48
CA ARG A 235 15.87 9.84 1.02
C ARG A 235 16.71 10.97 1.53
N VAL A 236 16.96 11.93 0.67
CA VAL A 236 17.52 13.22 1.07
C VAL A 236 16.60 14.32 0.55
N SER A 237 16.09 15.17 1.45
CA SER A 237 15.43 16.43 1.10
C SER A 237 16.50 17.52 1.16
N LEU A 238 16.97 17.98 0.01
CA LEU A 238 17.97 19.05 -0.08
C LEU A 238 17.25 20.39 -0.24
N ARG A 239 17.59 21.40 0.60
CA ARG A 239 17.23 22.79 0.29
C ARG A 239 18.20 23.30 -0.79
N PRO A 240 17.81 24.27 -1.64
CA PRO A 240 18.68 24.78 -2.70
C PRO A 240 20.07 25.26 -2.22
N ARG A 241 20.16 25.81 -1.01
CA ARG A 241 21.41 26.24 -0.37
C ARG A 241 22.28 25.12 0.19
N ASP A 242 21.72 23.92 0.33
CA ASP A 242 22.40 22.74 0.88
C ASP A 242 23.08 21.90 -0.22
N LEU A 243 23.21 22.42 -1.46
CA LEU A 243 23.79 21.69 -2.59
C LEU A 243 25.33 21.69 -2.63
N GLU A 244 26.01 22.61 -1.92
CA GLU A 244 27.46 22.81 -2.09
C GLU A 244 28.37 22.14 -1.04
N ARG A 245 27.85 21.72 0.13
CA ARG A 245 28.68 21.17 1.24
C ARG A 245 28.35 19.73 1.69
N PRO A 246 27.08 19.27 1.71
CA PRO A 246 26.73 17.92 2.19
C PRO A 246 27.08 16.79 1.22
N LEU A 247 27.08 17.04 -0.10
CA LEU A 247 27.36 16.01 -1.12
C LEU A 247 28.76 15.40 -0.94
N LEU A 248 29.77 16.20 -0.59
CA LEU A 248 31.12 15.71 -0.32
C LEU A 248 31.27 15.00 1.04
N ALA A 249 30.44 15.33 2.03
CA ALA A 249 30.49 14.70 3.35
C ALA A 249 29.84 13.30 3.36
N ILE A 250 28.77 13.12 2.59
CA ILE A 250 28.12 11.81 2.37
C ILE A 250 29.06 10.86 1.58
N MET A 251 29.83 11.40 0.63
CA MET A 251 30.79 10.59 -0.15
C MET A 251 32.04 10.16 0.64
N ARG A 252 32.47 10.92 1.66
CA ARG A 252 33.67 10.59 2.46
C ARG A 252 33.44 9.58 3.59
N THR A 253 32.20 9.40 4.05
CA THR A 253 31.91 8.55 5.22
C THR A 253 31.64 7.07 4.88
N GLN A 254 31.56 6.70 3.59
CA GLN A 254 31.39 5.29 3.17
C GLN A 254 32.63 4.63 2.57
N VAL A 255 33.75 5.34 2.42
CA VAL A 255 35.01 4.76 1.88
C VAL A 255 35.91 4.19 2.99
N SER A 256 35.70 4.52 4.27
CA SER A 256 36.55 4.07 5.38
C SER A 256 36.01 2.86 6.17
N GLY A 257 34.92 2.23 5.72
CA GLY A 257 34.31 1.08 6.42
C GLY A 257 34.61 -0.30 5.83
N LEU A 258 35.41 -0.38 4.76
CA LEU A 258 35.75 -1.65 4.09
C LEU A 258 37.28 -1.76 3.91
N SER A 259 38.00 -1.71 5.03
CA SER A 259 39.37 -2.21 5.11
C SER A 259 39.65 -2.76 6.50
N SER A 260 39.09 -3.94 6.78
CA SER A 260 39.63 -5.00 7.66
C SER A 260 38.66 -6.17 7.65
#